data_AF-K7AEM7-F1
#
_entry.id   AF-K7AEM7-F1
#
_cell.length_a   1.000
_cell.length_b   1.000
_cell.length_c   1.000
_cell.angle_alpha   90.00
_cell.angle_beta   90.00
_cell.angle_gamma   90.00
#
_symmetry.space_group_name_H-M   'P 1'
#
loop_
_entity.id
_entity.type
_entity.pdbx_description
1 polymer ?
#
loop_
_entity_poly.entity_id
_entity_poly.type
_entity_poly.pdbx_seq_one_letter_code
_entity_poly.pdbx_strand_id
1 'polypeptide(L)'
;AGFQWASKEGALADENMRGICFEVCDVVLHTDAIHRGGGQVIPTARRVIFASQLTAKPRLLEPVYLVEIQAPEGALGGIYGVLNQKRGHVFEEMQRPGTPLYNIKAYLPVIESFGFSATLRAATSGQAFPQCVFDHWDVMNSDPLEADSQSANLVKEIRKRKGLKEQMTPLSDFEDKL
;
A
#
# COMPACT_ATOMS: atom_id res chain seq x y z
N ALA A 1 5.08 18.59 -15.92
CA ALA A 1 6.27 17.70 -16.05
C ALA A 1 6.82 17.29 -14.69
N GLY A 2 7.29 18.23 -13.84
CA GLY A 2 7.83 17.90 -12.50
C GLY A 2 6.88 17.10 -11.62
N PHE A 3 5.61 17.51 -11.52
CA PHE A 3 4.60 16.75 -10.78
C PHE A 3 4.42 15.31 -11.30
N GLN A 4 4.27 15.13 -12.60
CA GLN A 4 4.09 13.80 -13.21
C GLN A 4 5.27 12.86 -12.91
N TRP A 5 6.48 13.41 -12.91
CA TRP A 5 7.67 12.64 -12.55
C TRP A 5 7.66 12.26 -11.07
N ALA A 6 7.45 13.24 -10.18
CA ALA A 6 7.42 13.00 -8.75
C ALA A 6 6.29 12.05 -8.33
N SER A 7 5.10 12.16 -8.93
CA SER A 7 3.96 11.29 -8.63
C SER A 7 4.16 9.85 -9.12
N LYS A 8 5.02 9.65 -10.12
CA LYS A 8 5.38 8.32 -10.62
C LYS A 8 6.44 7.64 -9.73
N GLU A 9 7.31 8.43 -9.13
CA GLU A 9 8.46 7.99 -8.33
C GLU A 9 8.43 8.67 -6.96
N GLY A 10 7.62 8.19 -6.01
CA GLY A 10 7.49 8.83 -4.70
C GLY A 10 8.71 8.69 -3.78
N ALA A 11 8.84 9.64 -2.84
CA ALA A 11 10.04 9.83 -2.01
C ALA A 11 10.45 8.62 -1.15
N LEU A 12 9.50 7.75 -0.77
CA LEU A 12 9.79 6.58 0.07
C LEU A 12 10.63 5.54 -0.69
N ALA A 13 10.19 5.12 -1.87
CA ALA A 13 10.77 3.96 -2.57
C ALA A 13 10.58 3.99 -4.10
N ASP A 14 10.39 5.16 -4.69
CA ASP A 14 10.05 5.34 -6.12
C ASP A 14 8.81 4.54 -6.53
N GLU A 15 7.78 4.53 -5.67
CA GLU A 15 6.46 3.96 -5.97
C GLU A 15 5.49 5.06 -6.40
N ASN A 16 4.47 4.70 -7.20
CA ASN A 16 3.47 5.68 -7.62
C ASN A 16 2.74 6.25 -6.39
N MET A 17 2.60 7.57 -6.33
CA MET A 17 1.78 8.25 -5.34
C MET A 17 0.29 8.02 -5.63
N ARG A 18 -0.52 7.96 -4.57
CA ARG A 18 -1.98 7.83 -4.67
C ARG A 18 -2.67 8.59 -3.56
N GLY A 19 -3.74 9.32 -3.90
CA GLY A 19 -4.57 10.03 -2.93
C GLY A 19 -3.88 11.21 -2.24
N ILE A 20 -2.86 11.80 -2.87
CA ILE A 20 -2.12 12.95 -2.34
C ILE A 20 -2.52 14.21 -3.12
N CYS A 21 -2.81 15.29 -2.40
CA CYS A 21 -2.99 16.63 -2.95
C CYS A 21 -1.78 17.49 -2.59
N PHE A 22 -1.26 18.25 -3.56
CA PHE A 22 -0.19 19.22 -3.34
C PHE A 22 -0.72 20.61 -3.67
N GLU A 23 -0.50 21.55 -2.76
CA GLU A 23 -0.82 22.96 -2.96
C GLU A 23 0.48 23.74 -3.13
N VAL A 24 0.56 24.55 -4.20
CA VAL A 24 1.70 25.43 -4.45
C VAL A 24 1.37 26.79 -3.87
N CYS A 25 1.96 27.12 -2.73
CA CYS A 25 1.65 28.36 -2.00
C CYS A 25 2.30 29.59 -2.65
N ASP A 26 3.56 29.49 -3.06
CA ASP A 26 4.32 30.59 -3.66
C ASP A 26 5.43 30.05 -4.58
N VAL A 27 5.83 30.88 -5.56
CA VAL A 27 6.93 30.58 -6.48
C VAL A 27 7.70 31.85 -6.80
N VAL A 28 8.97 31.90 -6.40
CA VAL A 28 9.91 32.95 -6.79
C VAL A 28 10.78 32.45 -7.93
N LEU A 29 10.79 33.19 -9.04
CA LEU A 29 11.57 32.87 -10.23
C LEU A 29 12.56 33.97 -10.55
N HIS A 30 13.68 33.59 -11.17
CA HIS A 30 14.61 34.56 -11.75
C HIS A 30 13.90 35.47 -12.77
N THR A 31 14.35 36.72 -12.91
CA THR A 31 13.75 37.67 -13.87
C THR A 31 13.87 37.16 -15.30
N ASP A 32 15.09 36.78 -15.70
CA ASP A 32 15.38 36.37 -17.07
C ASP A 32 14.94 34.95 -17.37
N ALA A 33 14.20 34.76 -18.47
CA ALA A 33 13.64 33.47 -18.88
C ALA A 33 14.71 32.38 -19.12
N ILE A 34 15.92 32.78 -19.54
CA ILE A 34 17.05 31.86 -19.78
C ILE A 34 17.49 31.11 -18.52
N HIS A 35 17.26 31.68 -17.33
CA HIS A 35 17.65 31.10 -16.04
C HIS A 35 16.54 30.29 -15.36
N ARG A 36 15.40 30.08 -16.05
CA ARG A 36 14.20 29.41 -15.50
C ARG A 36 13.54 28.49 -16.53
N GLY A 37 14.36 27.92 -17.41
CA GLY A 37 13.94 26.84 -18.31
C GLY A 37 13.56 25.56 -17.55
N GLY A 38 13.02 24.57 -18.29
CA GLY A 38 12.56 23.31 -17.70
C GLY A 38 13.61 22.56 -16.91
N GLY A 39 14.88 22.63 -17.30
CA GLY A 39 16.00 22.01 -16.58
C GLY A 39 16.25 22.58 -15.17
N GLN A 40 15.77 23.80 -14.89
CA GLN A 40 15.84 24.40 -13.55
C GLN A 40 14.56 24.13 -12.77
N VAL A 41 13.40 24.36 -13.40
CA VAL A 41 12.10 24.28 -12.72
C VAL A 41 11.67 22.85 -12.39
N ILE A 42 11.93 21.88 -13.29
CA ILE A 42 11.46 20.50 -13.12
C ILE A 42 12.14 19.82 -11.91
N PRO A 43 13.48 19.86 -11.75
CA PRO A 43 14.14 19.31 -10.57
C PRO A 43 13.71 20.01 -9.27
N THR A 44 13.57 21.34 -9.27
CA THR A 44 13.09 22.10 -8.11
C THR A 44 11.67 21.67 -7.72
N ALA A 45 10.77 21.54 -8.70
CA ALA A 45 9.41 21.04 -8.46
C ALA A 45 9.42 19.62 -7.88
N ARG A 46 10.27 18.71 -8.38
CA ARG A 46 10.38 17.35 -7.83
C ARG A 46 10.89 17.37 -6.39
N ARG A 47 11.92 18.15 -6.09
CA ARG A 47 12.50 18.28 -4.74
C ARG A 47 11.47 18.78 -3.73
N VAL A 48 10.76 19.86 -4.05
CA VAL A 48 9.75 20.41 -3.13
C VAL A 48 8.59 19.44 -2.92
N ILE A 49 8.15 18.72 -3.95
CA ILE A 49 7.11 17.68 -3.81
C ILE A 49 7.55 16.57 -2.86
N PHE A 50 8.82 16.15 -2.92
CA PHE A 50 9.34 15.14 -1.98
C PHE A 50 9.47 15.67 -0.56
N ALA A 51 9.91 16.91 -0.37
CA ALA A 51 9.91 17.55 0.95
C ALA A 51 8.50 17.62 1.54
N SER A 52 7.52 18.07 0.75
CA SER A 52 6.11 18.12 1.15
C SER A 52 5.53 16.73 1.43
N GLN A 53 5.92 15.72 0.65
CA GLN A 53 5.49 14.34 0.89
C GLN A 53 6.00 13.83 2.24
N LEU A 54 7.30 14.00 2.54
CA LEU A 54 7.92 13.49 3.76
C LEU A 54 7.40 14.22 5.01
N THR A 55 7.21 15.54 4.93
CA THR A 55 6.65 16.33 6.04
C THR A 55 5.19 15.98 6.33
N ALA A 56 4.44 15.52 5.32
CA ALA A 56 3.07 15.03 5.47
C ALA A 56 2.95 13.60 6.05
N LYS A 57 4.06 12.98 6.50
CA LYS A 57 4.09 11.63 7.11
C LYS A 57 3.42 10.57 6.22
N PRO A 58 3.97 10.28 5.04
CA PRO A 58 3.32 9.47 4.03
C PRO A 58 3.15 8.02 4.53
N ARG A 59 2.10 7.34 4.06
CA ARG A 59 1.81 5.94 4.36
C ARG A 59 1.94 5.07 3.12
N LEU A 60 2.20 3.77 3.33
CA LEU A 60 2.09 2.77 2.26
C LEU A 60 0.63 2.32 2.14
N LEU A 61 0.24 2.01 0.90
CA LEU A 61 -1.04 1.36 0.61
C LEU A 61 -0.78 -0.10 0.27
N GLU A 62 -1.50 -1.02 0.92
CA GLU A 62 -1.52 -2.43 0.55
C GLU A 62 -2.78 -2.76 -0.25
N PRO A 63 -2.69 -3.59 -1.31
CA PRO A 63 -3.89 -4.04 -2.01
C PRO A 63 -4.61 -5.10 -1.18
N VAL A 64 -5.95 -5.06 -1.22
CA VAL A 64 -6.83 -5.94 -0.46
C VAL A 64 -7.76 -6.69 -1.42
N TYR A 65 -7.90 -8.00 -1.17
CA TYR A 65 -8.88 -8.83 -1.84
C TYR A 65 -10.21 -8.85 -1.08
N LEU A 66 -11.30 -8.83 -1.84
CA LEU A 66 -12.58 -9.39 -1.39
C LEU A 66 -12.51 -10.90 -1.63
N VAL A 67 -12.65 -11.65 -0.56
CA VAL A 67 -12.67 -13.12 -0.57
C VAL A 67 -14.08 -13.59 -0.31
N GLU A 68 -14.64 -14.38 -1.23
CA GLU A 68 -15.87 -15.12 -1.02
C GLU A 68 -15.56 -16.61 -0.81
N ILE A 69 -16.09 -17.20 0.25
CA ILE A 69 -15.85 -18.59 0.62
C ILE A 69 -17.19 -19.28 0.80
N GLN A 70 -17.38 -20.41 0.13
CA GLN A 70 -18.53 -21.28 0.32
C GLN A 70 -18.08 -22.55 1.03
N ALA A 71 -18.75 -22.89 2.14
CA ALA A 71 -18.46 -24.10 2.90
C ALA A 71 -19.65 -24.55 3.76
N PRO A 72 -19.70 -25.84 4.17
CA PRO A 72 -20.65 -26.31 5.17
C PRO A 72 -20.39 -25.71 6.57
N GLU A 73 -21.41 -25.68 7.43
CA GLU A 73 -21.34 -25.15 8.80
C GLU A 73 -20.15 -25.70 9.62
N GLY A 74 -19.87 -27.00 9.52
CA GLY A 74 -18.78 -27.66 10.25
C GLY A 74 -17.38 -27.15 9.88
N ALA A 75 -17.22 -26.46 8.75
CA ALA A 75 -15.95 -25.91 8.29
C ALA A 75 -15.74 -24.44 8.70
N LEU A 76 -16.76 -23.75 9.22
CA LEU A 76 -16.70 -22.32 9.55
C LEU A 76 -15.56 -22.00 10.53
N GLY A 77 -15.39 -22.81 11.57
CA GLY A 77 -14.31 -22.62 12.55
C GLY A 77 -12.91 -22.62 11.91
N GLY A 78 -12.69 -23.49 10.91
CA GLY A 78 -11.45 -23.51 10.14
C GLY A 78 -11.24 -22.25 9.31
N ILE A 79 -12.32 -21.73 8.69
CA ILE A 79 -12.27 -20.49 7.90
C ILE A 79 -11.90 -19.29 8.77
N TYR A 80 -12.58 -19.11 9.90
CA TYR A 80 -12.28 -18.05 10.86
C TYR A 80 -10.84 -18.13 11.39
N GLY A 81 -10.37 -19.34 11.71
CA GLY A 81 -9.01 -19.57 12.15
C GLY A 81 -7.96 -19.10 11.13
N VAL A 82 -8.14 -19.47 9.85
CA VAL A 82 -7.20 -19.10 8.78
C VAL A 82 -7.26 -17.61 8.47
N LEU A 83 -8.45 -17.01 8.42
CA LEU A 83 -8.59 -15.57 8.17
C LEU A 83 -7.92 -14.76 9.28
N ASN A 84 -8.16 -15.10 10.56
CA ASN A 84 -7.53 -14.40 11.69
C ASN A 84 -6.00 -14.46 11.65
N GLN A 85 -5.42 -15.61 11.30
CA GLN A 85 -3.96 -15.75 11.16
C GLN A 85 -3.38 -14.88 10.03
N LYS A 86 -4.20 -14.54 9.04
CA LYS A 86 -3.82 -13.85 7.81
C LYS A 86 -4.31 -12.39 7.77
N ARG A 87 -4.60 -11.79 8.93
CA ARG A 87 -5.17 -10.43 9.07
C ARG A 87 -6.46 -10.21 8.26
N GLY A 88 -7.20 -11.29 8.01
CA GLY A 88 -8.46 -11.24 7.30
C GLY A 88 -9.59 -10.72 8.19
N HIS A 89 -10.53 -9.98 7.61
CA HIS A 89 -11.68 -9.41 8.32
C HIS A 89 -12.99 -9.89 7.68
N VAL A 90 -13.72 -10.76 8.38
CA VAL A 90 -15.06 -11.21 7.98
C VAL A 90 -16.07 -10.12 8.30
N PHE A 91 -16.88 -9.72 7.31
CA PHE A 91 -17.92 -8.71 7.48
C PHE A 91 -19.31 -9.20 7.06
N GLU A 92 -19.41 -10.32 6.34
CA GLU A 92 -20.68 -10.93 5.95
C GLU A 92 -20.59 -12.45 6.11
N GLU A 93 -21.58 -13.02 6.78
CA GLU A 93 -21.82 -14.45 6.85
C GLU A 93 -23.31 -14.68 6.56
N MET A 94 -23.62 -15.47 5.54
CA MET A 94 -24.98 -15.76 5.13
C MET A 94 -25.18 -17.25 4.89
N GLN A 95 -26.13 -17.85 5.60
CA GLN A 95 -26.57 -19.21 5.31
C GLN A 95 -27.39 -19.23 4.01
N ARG A 96 -27.06 -20.13 3.10
CA ARG A 96 -27.83 -20.32 1.87
C ARG A 96 -29.11 -21.11 2.18
N PRO A 97 -30.31 -20.50 2.04
CA PRO A 97 -31.56 -21.15 2.44
C PRO A 97 -31.78 -22.49 1.73
N GLY A 98 -32.21 -23.49 2.49
CA GLY A 98 -32.46 -24.84 1.98
C GLY A 98 -31.19 -25.69 1.76
N THR A 99 -30.01 -25.23 2.18
CA THR A 99 -28.75 -25.99 2.10
C THR A 99 -27.94 -25.85 3.39
N PRO A 100 -27.03 -26.79 3.71
CA PRO A 100 -26.11 -26.65 4.85
C PRO A 100 -24.92 -25.72 4.57
N LEU A 101 -24.95 -24.96 3.46
CA LEU A 101 -23.85 -24.12 3.00
C LEU A 101 -23.98 -22.70 3.55
N TYR A 102 -22.83 -22.11 3.85
CA TYR A 102 -22.64 -20.73 4.21
C TYR A 102 -21.77 -20.03 3.17
N ASN A 103 -22.11 -18.79 2.86
CA ASN A 103 -21.29 -17.86 2.09
C ASN A 103 -20.68 -16.86 3.08
N ILE A 104 -19.36 -16.79 3.10
CA ILE A 104 -18.60 -15.85 3.91
C ILE A 104 -17.91 -14.86 2.98
N LYS A 105 -18.02 -13.57 3.28
CA LYS A 105 -17.20 -12.53 2.66
C LYS A 105 -16.25 -11.91 3.67
N ALA A 106 -15.00 -11.76 3.24
CA ALA A 106 -13.95 -11.18 4.04
C ALA A 106 -13.01 -10.31 3.21
N TYR A 107 -12.37 -9.35 3.86
CA TYR A 107 -11.21 -8.66 3.33
C TYR A 107 -9.94 -9.44 3.67
N LEU A 108 -9.03 -9.58 2.73
CA LEU A 108 -7.74 -10.26 2.91
C LEU A 108 -6.62 -9.45 2.23
N PRO A 109 -5.60 -9.00 2.97
CA PRO A 109 -4.43 -8.38 2.35
C PRO A 109 -3.75 -9.30 1.33
N VAL A 110 -3.42 -8.80 0.15
CA VAL A 110 -2.84 -9.62 -0.94
C VAL A 110 -1.51 -10.26 -0.53
N ILE A 111 -0.70 -9.57 0.30
CA ILE A 111 0.56 -10.13 0.80
C ILE A 111 0.33 -11.36 1.70
N GLU A 112 -0.84 -11.47 2.32
CA GLU A 112 -1.20 -12.61 3.18
C GLU A 112 -1.84 -13.75 2.39
N SER A 113 -2.29 -13.50 1.15
CA SER A 113 -2.98 -14.49 0.32
C SER A 113 -2.06 -15.60 -0.20
N PHE A 114 -0.74 -15.43 -0.14
CA PHE A 114 0.20 -16.48 -0.52
C PHE A 114 0.01 -17.72 0.37
N GLY A 115 -0.28 -18.86 -0.27
CA GLY A 115 -0.59 -20.12 0.40
C GLY A 115 -2.00 -20.21 1.02
N PHE A 116 -2.81 -19.15 0.94
CA PHE A 116 -4.12 -19.07 1.59
C PHE A 116 -5.04 -20.24 1.22
N SER A 117 -5.18 -20.55 -0.08
CA SER A 117 -6.05 -21.65 -0.53
C SER A 117 -5.61 -23.01 0.02
N ALA A 118 -4.30 -23.26 0.15
CA ALA A 118 -3.78 -24.51 0.69
C ALA A 118 -4.03 -24.62 2.20
N THR A 119 -3.75 -23.55 2.95
CA THR A 119 -4.03 -23.47 4.40
C THR A 119 -5.53 -23.60 4.69
N LEU A 120 -6.37 -22.92 3.91
CA LEU A 120 -7.83 -22.99 4.03
C LEU A 120 -8.33 -24.42 3.75
N ARG A 121 -7.82 -25.06 2.69
CA ARG A 121 -8.17 -26.45 2.34
C ARG A 121 -7.82 -27.40 3.48
N ALA A 122 -6.63 -27.26 4.08
CA ALA A 122 -6.21 -28.09 5.20
C ALA A 122 -7.08 -27.88 6.45
N ALA A 123 -7.39 -26.62 6.79
CA ALA A 123 -8.20 -26.28 7.96
C ALA A 123 -9.68 -26.68 7.83
N THR A 124 -10.15 -26.91 6.61
CA THR A 124 -11.56 -27.23 6.32
C THR A 124 -11.76 -28.63 5.75
N SER A 125 -10.73 -29.49 5.83
CA SER A 125 -10.76 -30.85 5.26
C SER A 125 -11.16 -30.88 3.77
N GLY A 126 -10.82 -29.82 3.04
CA GLY A 126 -11.12 -29.65 1.62
C GLY A 126 -12.55 -29.21 1.30
N GLN A 127 -13.33 -28.78 2.29
CA GLN A 127 -14.73 -28.40 2.11
C GLN A 127 -14.95 -26.92 1.78
N ALA A 128 -13.93 -26.07 1.92
CA ALA A 128 -14.00 -24.66 1.57
C ALA A 128 -13.19 -24.34 0.30
N PHE A 129 -13.78 -23.51 -0.57
CA PHE A 129 -13.14 -23.00 -1.78
C PHE A 129 -13.20 -21.48 -1.79
N PRO A 130 -12.06 -20.77 -1.79
CA PRO A 130 -12.06 -19.32 -1.82
C PRO A 130 -12.06 -18.79 -3.25
N GLN A 131 -12.79 -17.71 -3.48
CA GLN A 131 -12.68 -16.86 -4.66
C GLN A 131 -12.19 -15.48 -4.23
N CYS A 132 -11.11 -15.00 -4.83
CA CYS A 132 -10.51 -13.70 -4.49
C CYS A 132 -10.60 -12.76 -5.68
N VAL A 133 -11.08 -11.54 -5.46
CA VAL A 133 -11.06 -10.45 -6.45
C VAL A 133 -10.46 -9.20 -5.80
N PHE A 134 -9.70 -8.42 -6.56
CA PHE A 134 -9.22 -7.13 -6.08
C PHE A 134 -10.41 -6.24 -5.71
N ASP A 135 -10.37 -5.66 -4.50
CA ASP A 135 -11.44 -4.81 -4.00
C ASP A 135 -10.97 -3.36 -3.90
N HIS A 136 -9.99 -3.09 -3.02
CA HIS A 136 -9.49 -1.74 -2.79
C HIS A 136 -8.03 -1.72 -2.35
N TRP A 137 -7.53 -0.50 -2.15
CA TRP A 137 -6.24 -0.23 -1.52
C TRP A 137 -6.51 0.27 -0.12
N ASP A 138 -5.84 -0.32 0.86
CA ASP A 138 -5.97 0.05 2.25
C ASP A 138 -4.65 0.61 2.79
N VAL A 139 -4.72 1.45 3.82
CA VAL A 139 -3.55 2.08 4.43
C VAL A 139 -2.89 1.08 5.37
N MET A 140 -1.59 0.83 5.19
CA MET A 140 -0.83 0.04 6.15
C MET A 140 -0.78 0.74 7.50
N ASN A 141 -1.03 -0.01 8.58
CA ASN A 141 -1.04 0.52 9.94
C ASN A 141 0.34 0.98 10.43
N SER A 142 1.42 0.33 9.98
CA SER A 142 2.79 0.70 10.37
C SER A 142 3.29 1.94 9.65
N ASP A 143 4.03 2.80 10.38
CA ASP A 143 4.61 4.02 9.82
C ASP A 143 5.93 3.71 9.09
N PRO A 144 6.08 4.01 7.78
CA PRO A 144 7.33 3.78 7.07
C PRO A 144 8.51 4.65 7.55
N LEU A 145 8.24 5.74 8.29
CA LEU A 145 9.28 6.62 8.84
C LEU A 145 9.76 6.17 10.23
N GLU A 146 9.04 5.28 10.90
CA GLU A 146 9.45 4.71 12.19
C GLU A 146 10.47 3.60 11.96
N ALA A 147 11.63 3.70 12.63
CA ALA A 147 12.68 2.72 12.51
C ALA A 147 12.18 1.32 12.89
N ASP A 148 12.55 0.33 12.09
CA ASP A 148 12.26 -1.09 12.30
C ASP A 148 10.78 -1.50 12.27
N SER A 149 9.88 -0.58 11.89
CA SER A 149 8.50 -0.91 11.60
C SER A 149 8.39 -1.85 10.38
N GLN A 150 7.27 -2.58 10.27
CA GLN A 150 7.00 -3.45 9.12
C GLN A 150 7.08 -2.68 7.79
N SER A 151 6.43 -1.51 7.71
CA SER A 151 6.49 -0.66 6.51
C SER A 151 7.88 -0.11 6.24
N ALA A 152 8.68 0.23 7.26
CA ALA A 152 10.05 0.70 7.06
C ALA A 152 10.94 -0.40 6.48
N ASN A 153 10.81 -1.64 6.96
CA ASN A 153 11.54 -2.80 6.42
C ASN A 153 11.11 -3.10 4.98
N LEU A 154 9.82 -3.03 4.67
CA LEU A 154 9.32 -3.18 3.30
C LEU A 154 9.88 -2.11 2.36
N VAL A 155 9.95 -0.84 2.81
CA VAL A 155 10.59 0.24 2.05
C VAL A 155 12.07 -0.08 1.78
N LYS A 156 12.83 -0.50 2.80
CA LYS A 156 14.25 -0.89 2.65
C LYS A 156 14.42 -2.00 1.60
N GLU A 157 13.58 -3.04 1.65
CA GLU A 157 13.61 -4.16 0.69
C GLU A 157 13.29 -3.72 -0.74
N ILE A 158 12.26 -2.88 -0.94
CA ILE A 158 11.90 -2.35 -2.26
C ILE A 158 13.05 -1.51 -2.82
N ARG A 159 13.64 -0.64 -1.99
CA ARG A 159 14.77 0.21 -2.38
C ARG A 159 15.97 -0.63 -2.79
N LYS A 160 16.34 -1.64 -1.99
CA LYS A 160 17.41 -2.59 -2.30
C LYS A 160 17.17 -3.30 -3.63
N ARG A 161 15.95 -3.81 -3.85
CA ARG A 161 15.56 -4.50 -5.10
C ARG A 161 15.66 -3.58 -6.33
N LYS A 162 15.35 -2.29 -6.18
CA LYS A 162 15.46 -1.28 -7.24
C LYS A 162 16.88 -0.73 -7.43
N GLY A 163 17.86 -1.13 -6.62
CA GLY A 163 19.22 -0.58 -6.66
C GLY A 163 19.33 0.84 -6.10
N LEU A 164 18.37 1.27 -5.29
CA LEU A 164 18.40 2.54 -4.57
C LEU A 164 19.21 2.41 -3.28
N LYS A 165 19.63 3.54 -2.71
CA LYS A 165 20.21 3.57 -1.36
C LYS A 165 19.21 2.98 -0.37
N GLU A 166 19.61 1.99 0.45
CA GLU A 166 18.69 1.33 1.39
C GLU A 166 18.06 2.32 2.37
N GLN A 167 18.87 3.28 2.87
CA GLN A 167 18.38 4.39 3.67
C GLN A 167 17.58 5.37 2.80
N MET A 168 16.44 5.82 3.32
CA MET A 168 15.66 6.90 2.69
C MET A 168 16.47 8.19 2.69
N THR A 169 16.31 8.97 1.62
CA THR A 169 16.90 10.30 1.54
C THR A 169 16.28 11.18 2.64
N PRO A 170 17.09 11.78 3.52
CA PRO A 170 16.57 12.59 4.62
C PRO A 170 15.90 13.86 4.08
N LEU A 171 14.93 14.39 4.84
CA LEU A 171 14.22 15.63 4.49
C LEU A 171 15.18 16.80 4.22
N SER A 172 16.28 16.88 4.97
CA SER A 172 17.32 17.91 4.83
C SER A 172 17.94 17.99 3.44
N ASP A 173 17.95 16.90 2.68
CA ASP A 173 18.51 16.88 1.34
C ASP A 173 17.55 17.52 0.32
N PHE A 174 16.26 17.67 0.67
CA PHE A 174 15.23 18.31 -0.14
C PHE A 174 14.90 19.73 0.30
N GLU A 175 15.19 20.08 1.56
CA GLU A 175 14.99 21.43 2.09
C GLU A 175 16.16 22.34 1.70
N ASP A 176 15.84 23.45 1.04
CA ASP A 176 16.79 24.52 0.79
C ASP A 176 16.59 25.58 1.89
N LYS A 177 17.56 25.73 2.80
CA LYS A 177 17.55 26.78 3.83
C LYS A 177 18.08 28.08 3.23
N LEU A 178 17.35 29.18 3.44
CA LEU A 178 17.78 30.54 3.11
C LEU A 178 18.92 31.00 4.03
#